data_AF-A0A8H3RHP6-F1
#
_entry.id   AF-A0A8H3RHP6-F1
#
_cell.length_a   1.000
_cell.length_b   1.000
_cell.length_c   1.000
_cell.angle_alpha   90.00
_cell.angle_beta   90.00
_cell.angle_gamma   90.00
#
_symmetry.space_group_name_H-M   'P 1'
#
loop_
_entity.id
_entity.type
_entity.pdbx_description
1 polymer ?
#
loop_
_entity_poly.entity_id
_entity_poly.type
_entity_poly.pdbx_seq_one_letter_code
_entity_poly.pdbx_strand_id
1 'polypeptide(L)'
;MKHPEEFRTGETLAAICLLRSYEIISQNVTCQNHLQGSYSLLASHPIEIESGLLSAGFWNYLREDITVALIEKRSLMIELPDEPLPTRTECDDDLADRITYLLGRVINRCLLRDGVPLGQSEWDNLRDQLEGWRASLSSSFDPILTPHLLPNSSFPSMWTTSGWHAAGLQYYHTAMIILWLAEPCPSLINTLQHIERINSLESKLAHHATILSVGRG
;
A
#
# COMPACT_ATOMS: atom_id res chain seq x y z
N MET A 1 -38.18 -4.94 14.33
CA MET A 1 -37.35 -4.12 13.43
C MET A 1 -35.96 -4.07 14.02
N LYS A 2 -34.98 -4.77 13.43
CA LYS A 2 -33.58 -4.74 13.89
C LYS A 2 -32.94 -3.43 13.48
N HIS A 3 -32.28 -2.76 14.41
CA HIS A 3 -31.56 -1.52 14.13
C HIS A 3 -30.35 -1.82 13.21
N PRO A 4 -30.14 -1.05 12.12
CA PRO A 4 -29.01 -1.25 11.19
C PRO A 4 -27.62 -0.99 11.81
N GLU A 5 -27.56 -0.55 13.06
CA GLU A 5 -26.35 -0.33 13.86
C GLU A 5 -25.73 -1.64 14.40
N GLU A 6 -26.50 -2.73 14.48
CA GLU A 6 -26.06 -4.01 15.10
C GLU A 6 -24.91 -4.70 14.35
N PHE A 7 -24.70 -4.39 13.07
CA PHE A 7 -23.64 -4.95 12.23
C PHE A 7 -22.38 -4.07 12.17
N ARG A 8 -22.35 -2.93 12.88
CA ARG A 8 -21.32 -1.89 12.75
C ARG A 8 -20.40 -1.80 13.97
N THR A 9 -20.07 -2.95 14.56
CA THR A 9 -19.18 -2.99 15.73
C THR A 9 -17.77 -3.47 15.37
N GLY A 10 -16.77 -3.09 16.18
CA GLY A 10 -15.39 -3.53 15.98
C GLY A 10 -15.23 -5.06 15.99
N GLU A 11 -16.06 -5.77 16.75
CA GLU A 11 -16.05 -7.24 16.79
C GLU A 11 -16.45 -7.84 15.44
N THR A 12 -17.38 -7.20 14.72
CA THR A 12 -17.81 -7.65 13.39
C THR A 12 -16.67 -7.50 12.39
N LEU A 13 -15.97 -6.36 12.38
CA LEU A 13 -14.78 -6.16 11.54
C LEU A 13 -13.66 -7.14 11.89
N ALA A 14 -13.42 -7.38 13.18
CA ALA A 14 -12.41 -8.33 13.62
C ALA A 14 -12.72 -9.75 13.15
N ALA A 15 -13.98 -10.20 13.27
CA ALA A 15 -14.40 -11.51 12.78
C ALA A 15 -14.24 -11.65 11.26
N ILE A 16 -14.60 -10.60 10.50
CA ILE A 16 -14.42 -10.57 9.04
C ILE A 16 -12.94 -10.66 8.67
N CYS A 17 -12.09 -9.87 9.32
CA CYS A 17 -10.63 -9.91 9.13
C CYS A 17 -10.08 -11.33 9.35
N LEU A 18 -10.47 -11.99 10.44
CA LEU A 18 -10.02 -13.36 10.74
C LEU A 18 -10.44 -14.36 9.65
N LEU A 19 -11.68 -14.28 9.17
CA LEU A 19 -12.17 -15.13 8.10
C LEU A 19 -11.42 -14.87 6.78
N ARG A 20 -11.18 -13.60 6.45
CA ARG A 20 -10.45 -13.21 5.24
C ARG A 20 -8.98 -13.64 5.28
N SER A 21 -8.32 -13.44 6.42
CA SER A 21 -6.97 -13.94 6.67
C SER A 21 -6.89 -15.45 6.43
N TYR A 22 -7.87 -16.23 6.92
CA TYR A 22 -7.94 -17.67 6.66
C TYR A 22 -8.06 -17.99 5.16
N GLU A 23 -8.87 -17.26 4.39
CA GLU A 23 -9.00 -17.45 2.94
C GLU A 23 -7.70 -17.12 2.19
N ILE A 24 -7.03 -16.02 2.55
CA ILE A 24 -5.75 -15.60 1.95
C ILE A 24 -4.68 -16.67 2.22
N ILE A 25 -4.55 -17.12 3.47
CA ILE A 25 -3.54 -18.11 3.88
C ILE A 25 -3.82 -19.49 3.27
N SER A 26 -5.09 -19.88 3.16
CA SER A 26 -5.50 -21.16 2.53
C SER A 26 -5.41 -21.15 1.00
N GLN A 27 -4.92 -20.05 0.40
CA GLN A 27 -4.77 -19.85 -1.06
C GLN A 27 -6.10 -19.97 -1.83
N ASN A 28 -7.23 -19.83 -1.15
CA ASN A 28 -8.56 -19.89 -1.77
C ASN A 28 -9.04 -18.49 -2.20
N VAL A 29 -8.13 -17.71 -2.81
CA VAL A 29 -8.33 -16.28 -3.14
C VAL A 29 -9.39 -16.09 -4.24
N THR A 30 -9.70 -17.13 -5.01
CA THR A 30 -10.71 -17.10 -6.08
C THR A 30 -12.16 -17.19 -5.56
N CYS A 31 -12.38 -17.52 -4.28
CA CYS A 31 -13.71 -17.67 -3.68
C CYS A 31 -14.19 -16.45 -2.86
N GLN A 32 -13.55 -15.29 -3.00
CA GLN A 32 -13.82 -14.10 -2.17
C GLN A 32 -15.21 -13.43 -2.36
N ASN A 33 -16.08 -13.95 -3.22
CA ASN A 33 -17.40 -13.38 -3.50
C ASN A 33 -18.33 -13.36 -2.27
N HIS A 34 -18.12 -14.24 -1.28
CA HIS A 34 -19.04 -14.38 -0.14
C HIS A 34 -18.83 -13.32 0.97
N LEU A 35 -17.61 -12.82 1.16
CA LEU A 35 -17.29 -11.75 2.12
C LEU A 35 -17.20 -10.35 1.47
N GLN A 36 -17.25 -10.29 0.13
CA GLN A 36 -17.21 -9.05 -0.65
C GLN A 36 -18.42 -8.14 -0.39
N GLY A 37 -19.63 -8.72 -0.30
CA GLY A 37 -20.87 -7.94 -0.16
C GLY A 37 -21.10 -7.35 1.24
N SER A 38 -20.50 -7.93 2.29
CA SER A 38 -20.68 -7.45 3.67
C SER A 38 -19.84 -6.21 3.99
N TYR A 39 -18.78 -5.94 3.22
CA TYR A 39 -17.78 -4.94 3.61
C TYR A 39 -17.93 -3.57 2.93
N SER A 40 -18.38 -3.49 1.67
CA SER A 40 -18.71 -2.19 1.04
C SER A 40 -19.76 -1.41 1.84
N LEU A 41 -20.60 -2.12 2.61
CA LEU A 41 -21.59 -1.53 3.53
C LEU A 41 -20.97 -0.99 4.82
N LEU A 42 -19.79 -1.45 5.22
CA LEU A 42 -19.12 -1.07 6.47
C LEU A 42 -18.03 -0.01 6.27
N ALA A 43 -17.40 0.04 5.10
CA ALA A 43 -16.28 0.96 4.83
C ALA A 43 -16.65 2.30 4.20
N SER A 44 -17.93 2.54 3.92
CA SER A 44 -18.43 3.77 3.28
C SER A 44 -18.54 4.98 4.22
N HIS A 45 -18.01 4.92 5.45
CA HIS A 45 -18.11 6.03 6.41
C HIS A 45 -16.82 6.85 6.51
N PRO A 46 -16.92 8.20 6.55
CA PRO A 46 -15.79 9.07 6.83
C PRO A 46 -15.33 8.75 8.25
N ILE A 47 -14.13 8.17 8.34
CA ILE A 47 -13.65 7.63 9.59
C ILE A 47 -13.21 8.82 10.44
N GLU A 48 -14.08 9.27 11.35
CA GLU A 48 -13.61 9.79 12.63
C GLU A 48 -12.92 8.60 13.30
N ILE A 49 -11.61 8.42 13.01
CA ILE A 49 -10.82 7.30 13.52
C ILE A 49 -10.64 7.53 15.03
N GLU A 50 -11.66 7.28 15.83
CA GLU A 50 -11.48 7.13 17.27
C GLU A 50 -10.65 5.86 17.53
N SER A 51 -9.79 5.92 18.55
CA SER A 51 -8.97 4.77 18.97
C SER A 51 -9.86 3.61 19.41
N GLY A 52 -9.63 2.39 18.90
CA GLY A 52 -10.38 1.22 19.34
C GLY A 52 -10.39 0.08 18.33
N LEU A 53 -11.14 -0.99 18.65
CA LEU A 53 -11.21 -2.21 17.85
C LEU A 53 -11.70 -1.96 16.42
N LEU A 54 -12.58 -0.97 16.23
CA LEU A 54 -13.09 -0.58 14.91
C LEU A 54 -11.97 0.00 14.03
N SER A 55 -11.14 0.90 14.58
CA SER A 55 -9.99 1.48 13.89
C SER A 55 -8.96 0.40 13.55
N ALA A 56 -8.63 -0.48 14.50
CA ALA A 56 -7.71 -1.59 14.25
C ALA A 56 -8.24 -2.54 13.15
N GLY A 57 -9.55 -2.83 13.16
CA GLY A 57 -10.22 -3.63 12.14
C GLY A 57 -10.15 -3.00 10.75
N PHE A 58 -10.38 -1.69 10.64
CA PHE A 58 -10.25 -0.96 9.38
C PHE A 58 -8.83 -1.09 8.79
N TRP A 59 -7.81 -0.83 9.61
CA TRP A 59 -6.43 -0.87 9.15
C TRP A 59 -5.98 -2.29 8.78
N ASN A 60 -6.41 -3.29 9.55
CA ASN A 60 -6.15 -4.69 9.21
C ASN A 60 -6.80 -5.06 7.87
N TYR A 61 -8.06 -4.71 7.67
CA TYR A 61 -8.75 -4.97 6.41
C TYR A 61 -8.07 -4.28 5.23
N LEU A 62 -7.68 -3.01 5.38
CA LEU A 62 -7.02 -2.27 4.31
C LEU A 62 -5.73 -2.97 3.88
N ARG A 63 -4.93 -3.48 4.84
CA ARG A 63 -3.73 -4.27 4.57
C ARG A 63 -4.04 -5.60 3.86
N GLU A 64 -5.12 -6.28 4.24
CA GLU A 64 -5.59 -7.49 3.54
C GLU A 64 -6.06 -7.18 2.12
N ASP A 65 -6.81 -6.10 1.91
CA ASP A 65 -7.31 -5.73 0.59
C ASP A 65 -6.18 -5.26 -0.35
N ILE A 66 -5.19 -4.53 0.17
CA ILE A 66 -3.95 -4.21 -0.55
C ILE A 66 -3.27 -5.49 -1.02
N THR A 67 -3.13 -6.47 -0.12
CA THR A 67 -2.48 -7.75 -0.45
C THR A 67 -3.19 -8.45 -1.61
N VAL A 68 -4.51 -8.57 -1.54
CA VAL A 68 -5.31 -9.19 -2.60
C VAL A 68 -5.28 -8.36 -3.89
N ALA A 69 -5.40 -7.03 -3.79
CA ALA A 69 -5.39 -6.14 -4.95
C ALA A 69 -4.07 -6.22 -5.73
N LEU A 70 -2.94 -6.35 -5.04
CA LEU A 70 -1.64 -6.56 -5.67
C LEU A 70 -1.52 -7.94 -6.34
N ILE A 71 -2.05 -9.00 -5.72
CA ILE A 71 -2.06 -10.36 -6.29
C ILE A 71 -2.93 -10.41 -7.56
N GLU A 72 -4.15 -9.88 -7.47
CA GLU A 72 -5.16 -9.91 -8.53
C GLU A 72 -5.02 -8.76 -9.55
N LYS A 73 -4.08 -7.85 -9.34
CA LYS A 73 -3.81 -6.68 -10.19
C LYS A 73 -5.07 -5.84 -10.47
N ARG A 74 -5.78 -5.49 -9.40
CA ARG A 74 -7.01 -4.69 -9.41
C ARG A 74 -6.90 -3.48 -8.49
N SER A 75 -7.85 -2.55 -8.58
CA SER A 75 -8.06 -1.54 -7.54
C SER A 75 -8.51 -2.20 -6.24
N LEU A 76 -8.46 -1.45 -5.13
CA LEU A 76 -9.05 -1.89 -3.87
C LEU A 76 -10.58 -2.05 -4.02
N MET A 77 -11.13 -2.92 -3.19
CA MET A 77 -12.57 -3.03 -2.95
C MET A 77 -13.04 -2.02 -1.91
N ILE A 78 -12.16 -1.66 -0.97
CA ILE A 78 -12.43 -0.57 -0.04
C ILE A 78 -12.32 0.78 -0.73
N GLU A 79 -13.35 1.59 -0.56
CA GLU A 79 -13.33 2.99 -0.98
C GLU A 79 -12.53 3.79 0.04
N LEU A 80 -11.47 4.43 -0.44
CA LEU A 80 -10.69 5.37 0.36
C LEU A 80 -11.17 6.78 0.01
N PRO A 81 -11.38 7.67 1.00
CA PRO A 81 -11.64 9.06 0.72
C PRO A 81 -10.48 9.66 -0.08
N ASP A 82 -10.76 10.69 -0.90
CA ASP A 82 -9.71 11.38 -1.66
C ASP A 82 -8.89 12.35 -0.79
N GLU A 83 -9.42 12.74 0.37
CA GLU A 83 -8.72 13.63 1.29
C GLU A 83 -7.56 12.93 2.01
N PRO A 84 -6.41 13.60 2.17
CA PRO A 84 -5.31 13.05 2.95
C PRO A 84 -5.76 12.78 4.38
N LEU A 85 -5.29 11.67 4.97
CA LEU A 85 -5.49 11.40 6.39
C LEU A 85 -5.07 12.62 7.21
N PRO A 86 -5.89 13.05 8.19
CA PRO A 86 -5.45 14.07 9.12
C PRO A 86 -4.16 13.60 9.79
N THR A 87 -3.17 14.49 9.85
CA THR A 87 -1.89 14.20 10.50
C THR A 87 -2.17 14.04 11.99
N ARG A 88 -2.34 12.79 12.44
CA ARG A 88 -2.30 12.48 13.87
C ARG A 88 -0.86 12.57 14.35
N THR A 89 -0.70 13.04 15.57
CA THR A 89 0.55 13.27 16.28
C THR A 89 1.51 12.11 16.11
N GLU A 90 2.81 12.39 15.96
CA GLU A 90 3.91 11.48 15.61
C GLU A 90 4.06 10.23 16.50
N CYS A 91 3.19 9.24 16.38
CA CYS A 91 3.39 7.88 16.88
C CYS A 91 3.81 6.95 15.72
N ASP A 92 4.60 5.91 16.02
CA ASP A 92 5.04 4.92 15.02
C ASP A 92 3.87 4.24 14.30
N ASP A 93 2.77 3.96 15.01
CA ASP A 93 1.56 3.37 14.42
C ASP A 93 0.93 4.27 13.35
N ASP A 94 0.94 5.59 13.57
CA ASP A 94 0.40 6.57 12.62
C ASP A 94 1.22 6.61 11.31
N LEU A 95 2.53 6.36 11.38
CA LEU A 95 3.38 6.27 10.19
C LEU A 95 3.09 4.99 9.38
N ALA A 96 2.87 3.85 10.04
CA ALA A 96 2.51 2.59 9.39
C ALA A 96 1.16 2.68 8.67
N ASP A 97 0.19 3.28 9.33
CA ASP A 97 -1.15 3.49 8.80
C ASP A 97 -1.14 4.51 7.66
N ARG A 98 -0.35 5.58 7.77
CA ARG A 98 -0.16 6.58 6.70
C ARG A 98 0.40 5.97 5.42
N ILE A 99 1.43 5.13 5.47
CA ILE A 99 1.97 4.49 4.26
C ILE A 99 1.04 3.42 3.69
N THR A 100 0.34 2.70 4.56
CA THR A 100 -0.74 1.76 4.16
C THR A 100 -1.78 2.50 3.31
N TYR A 101 -2.24 3.65 3.80
CA TYR A 101 -3.22 4.46 3.09
C TYR A 101 -2.70 5.06 1.78
N LEU A 102 -1.47 5.59 1.76
CA LEU A 102 -0.86 6.12 0.54
C LEU A 102 -0.72 5.04 -0.54
N LEU A 103 -0.28 3.84 -0.18
CA LEU A 103 -0.23 2.70 -1.10
C LEU A 103 -1.63 2.37 -1.63
N GLY A 104 -2.65 2.35 -0.77
CA GLY A 104 -4.03 2.12 -1.19
C GLY A 104 -4.53 3.14 -2.21
N ARG A 105 -4.23 4.44 -2.00
CA ARG A 105 -4.56 5.50 -2.97
C ARG A 105 -3.85 5.30 -4.31
N VAL A 106 -2.56 4.97 -4.28
CA VAL A 106 -1.79 4.68 -5.51
C VAL A 106 -2.40 3.49 -6.26
N ILE A 107 -2.77 2.41 -5.57
CA ILE A 107 -3.45 1.25 -6.17
C ILE A 107 -4.77 1.67 -6.82
N ASN A 108 -5.62 2.41 -6.11
CA ASN A 108 -6.90 2.86 -6.65
C ASN A 108 -6.76 3.74 -7.88
N ARG A 109 -5.73 4.58 -7.94
CA ARG A 109 -5.51 5.46 -9.09
C ARG A 109 -4.82 4.78 -10.27
N CYS A 110 -3.91 3.85 -10.01
CA CYS A 110 -3.06 3.26 -11.05
C CYS A 110 -3.54 1.87 -11.54
N LEU A 111 -4.27 1.11 -10.73
CA LEU A 111 -4.70 -0.27 -11.06
C LEU A 111 -6.20 -0.38 -11.37
N LEU A 112 -6.88 0.75 -11.58
CA LEU A 112 -8.27 0.78 -12.05
C LEU A 112 -8.31 0.47 -13.55
N ARG A 113 -8.86 -0.70 -13.92
CA ARG A 113 -8.86 -1.25 -15.29
C ARG A 113 -9.33 -0.27 -16.37
N ASP A 114 -10.43 0.43 -16.10
CA ASP A 114 -11.08 1.36 -17.03
C ASP A 114 -10.93 2.82 -16.57
N GLY A 115 -9.91 3.10 -15.74
CA GLY A 115 -9.64 4.42 -15.19
C GLY A 115 -9.01 5.38 -16.20
N VAL A 116 -9.21 6.67 -15.97
CA VAL A 116 -8.48 7.72 -16.71
C VAL A 116 -7.01 7.68 -16.28
N PRO A 117 -6.04 7.76 -17.22
CA PRO A 117 -4.62 7.88 -16.89
C PRO A 117 -4.35 9.03 -15.92
N LEU A 118 -3.36 8.88 -15.04
CA LEU A 118 -3.02 9.95 -14.11
C LEU A 118 -2.65 11.24 -14.86
N GLY A 119 -3.13 12.37 -14.36
CA GLY A 119 -2.64 13.67 -14.78
C GLY A 119 -1.28 13.97 -14.14
N GLN A 120 -0.46 14.82 -14.78
CA GLN A 120 0.86 15.20 -14.25
C GLN A 120 0.77 15.76 -12.83
N SER A 121 -0.18 16.67 -12.57
CA SER A 121 -0.38 17.27 -11.25
C SER A 121 -0.80 16.25 -10.17
N GLU A 122 -1.59 15.24 -10.54
CA GLU A 122 -2.00 14.18 -9.62
C GLU A 122 -0.83 13.26 -9.29
N TRP A 123 -0.05 12.91 -10.33
CA TRP A 123 1.15 12.10 -10.19
C TRP A 123 2.20 12.78 -9.29
N ASP A 124 2.47 14.07 -9.52
CA ASP A 124 3.39 14.86 -8.68
C ASP A 124 2.89 14.92 -7.23
N ASN A 125 1.58 15.13 -7.02
CA ASN A 125 1.00 15.18 -5.67
C ASN A 125 1.13 13.85 -4.90
N LEU A 126 0.93 12.70 -5.58
CA LEU A 126 1.11 11.39 -4.96
C LEU A 126 2.58 11.11 -4.66
N ARG A 127 3.49 11.50 -5.56
CA ARG A 127 4.94 11.38 -5.36
C ARG A 127 5.38 12.20 -4.15
N ASP A 128 4.98 13.46 -4.08
CA ASP A 128 5.39 14.38 -3.01
C ASP A 128 4.87 13.90 -1.64
N GLN A 129 3.69 13.27 -1.58
CA GLN A 129 3.19 12.64 -0.34
C GLN A 129 4.02 11.43 0.08
N LEU A 130 4.43 10.57 -0.86
CA LEU A 130 5.27 9.41 -0.59
C LEU A 130 6.68 9.84 -0.14
N GLU A 131 7.26 10.84 -0.81
CA GLU A 131 8.55 11.43 -0.43
C GLU A 131 8.47 12.13 0.92
N GLY A 132 7.38 12.85 1.19
CA GLY A 132 7.10 13.48 2.48
C GLY A 132 6.98 12.45 3.61
N TRP A 133 6.34 11.30 3.34
CA TRP A 133 6.34 10.19 4.30
C TRP A 133 7.75 9.65 4.53
N ARG A 134 8.52 9.40 3.47
CA ARG A 134 9.91 8.89 3.56
C ARG A 134 10.81 9.84 4.36
N ALA A 135 10.66 11.15 4.15
CA ALA A 135 11.41 12.19 4.86
C ALA A 135 11.00 12.35 6.33
N SER A 136 9.78 11.95 6.69
CA SER A 136 9.30 11.97 8.09
C SER A 136 9.84 10.83 8.95
N LEU A 137 10.46 9.81 8.33
CA LEU A 137 11.05 8.70 9.07
C LEU A 137 12.32 9.16 9.78
N SER A 138 12.48 8.75 11.03
CA SER A 138 13.72 8.95 11.77
C SER A 138 14.85 8.06 11.20
N SER A 139 16.10 8.38 11.54
CA SER A 139 17.27 7.59 11.11
C SER A 139 17.26 6.14 11.60
N SER A 140 16.38 5.75 12.53
CA SER A 140 16.22 4.35 12.96
C SER A 140 15.52 3.46 11.94
N PHE A 141 14.96 4.06 10.87
CA PHE A 141 14.39 3.36 9.72
C PHE A 141 15.41 3.06 8.63
N ASP A 142 16.65 3.56 8.77
CA ASP A 142 17.69 3.27 7.80
C ASP A 142 18.05 1.78 7.92
N PRO A 143 17.87 1.02 6.83
CA PRO A 143 18.19 -0.38 6.86
C PRO A 143 19.67 -0.61 7.15
N ILE A 144 19.96 -1.49 8.12
CA ILE A 144 21.33 -1.90 8.38
C ILE A 144 21.72 -2.88 7.28
N LEU A 145 22.52 -2.39 6.33
CA LEU A 145 23.07 -3.22 5.27
C LEU A 145 24.23 -4.04 5.83
N THR A 146 24.08 -5.35 5.78
CA THR A 146 25.15 -6.29 6.12
C THR A 146 25.50 -7.11 4.88
N PRO A 147 26.18 -6.51 3.89
CA PRO A 147 26.71 -7.29 2.79
C PRO A 147 27.62 -8.38 3.38
N HIS A 148 27.48 -9.62 2.92
CA HIS A 148 28.28 -10.80 3.29
C HIS A 148 27.92 -11.62 4.54
N LEU A 149 26.83 -11.32 5.28
CA LEU A 149 26.40 -12.22 6.37
C LEU A 149 25.82 -13.56 5.89
N LEU A 150 25.23 -13.59 4.70
CA LEU A 150 24.73 -14.81 4.06
C LEU A 150 25.67 -15.19 2.90
N PRO A 151 26.55 -16.20 3.08
CA PRO A 151 27.34 -16.71 1.97
C PRO A 151 26.40 -17.25 0.89
N ASN A 152 26.56 -16.76 -0.35
CA ASN A 152 25.77 -17.08 -1.56
C ASN A 152 24.42 -16.36 -1.75
N SER A 153 24.13 -15.27 -1.03
CA SER A 153 22.97 -14.44 -1.38
C SER A 153 23.26 -13.52 -2.57
N SER A 154 22.44 -13.60 -3.63
CA SER A 154 22.46 -12.64 -4.75
C SER A 154 21.95 -11.25 -4.36
N PHE A 155 21.41 -11.10 -3.15
CA PHE A 155 20.86 -9.86 -2.61
C PHE A 155 21.56 -9.46 -1.31
N PRO A 156 21.82 -8.16 -1.08
CA PRO A 156 22.37 -7.70 0.19
C PRO A 156 21.42 -8.07 1.32
N SER A 157 21.92 -8.51 2.48
CA SER A 157 21.05 -8.73 3.65
C SER A 157 20.78 -7.41 4.36
N MET A 158 19.50 -7.12 4.61
CA MET A 158 19.01 -5.85 5.14
C MET A 158 18.24 -6.12 6.41
N TRP A 159 18.67 -5.49 7.50
CA TRP A 159 18.00 -5.60 8.78
C TRP A 159 17.25 -4.32 9.08
N THR A 160 16.00 -4.47 9.50
CA THR A 160 15.21 -3.39 10.06
C THR A 160 15.03 -3.64 11.54
N THR A 161 14.83 -2.56 12.30
CA THR A 161 14.74 -2.61 13.77
C THR A 161 13.40 -3.19 14.26
N SER A 162 12.39 -3.32 13.39
CA SER A 162 11.10 -3.95 13.69
C SER A 162 10.41 -4.48 12.43
N GLY A 163 9.49 -5.43 12.56
CA GLY A 163 8.72 -5.96 11.43
C GLY A 163 7.86 -4.90 10.73
N TRP A 164 7.37 -3.90 11.47
CA TRP A 164 6.59 -2.82 10.88
C TRP A 164 7.46 -1.89 10.03
N HIS A 165 8.72 -1.62 10.43
CA HIS A 165 9.66 -0.84 9.63
C HIS A 165 9.91 -1.49 8.26
N ALA A 166 10.11 -2.81 8.23
CA ALA A 166 10.23 -3.56 6.98
C ALA A 166 8.96 -3.46 6.12
N ALA A 167 7.79 -3.70 6.72
CA ALA A 167 6.52 -3.64 6.00
C ALA A 167 6.22 -2.23 5.45
N GLY A 168 6.48 -1.18 6.23
CA GLY A 168 6.30 0.21 5.81
C GLY A 168 7.21 0.60 4.66
N LEU A 169 8.49 0.22 4.72
CA LEU A 169 9.43 0.38 3.60
C LEU A 169 8.95 -0.38 2.36
N GLN A 170 8.50 -1.62 2.53
CA GLN A 170 7.97 -2.41 1.42
C GLN A 170 6.78 -1.71 0.76
N TYR A 171 5.83 -1.20 1.55
CA TYR A 171 4.68 -0.47 1.02
C TYR A 171 5.10 0.80 0.29
N TYR A 172 6.06 1.55 0.81
CA TYR A 172 6.64 2.71 0.13
C TYR A 172 7.26 2.35 -1.22
N HIS A 173 8.14 1.35 -1.27
CA HIS A 173 8.79 0.95 -2.51
C HIS A 173 7.78 0.37 -3.52
N THR A 174 6.78 -0.39 -3.06
CA THR A 174 5.69 -0.87 -3.92
C THR A 174 4.87 0.30 -4.49
N ALA A 175 4.52 1.29 -3.66
CA ALA A 175 3.79 2.47 -4.11
C ALA A 175 4.59 3.26 -5.16
N MET A 176 5.89 3.50 -4.91
CA MET A 176 6.76 4.18 -5.86
C MET A 176 6.87 3.43 -7.20
N ILE A 177 7.00 2.10 -7.17
CA ILE A 177 7.05 1.28 -8.40
C ILE A 177 5.78 1.45 -9.22
N ILE A 178 4.60 1.28 -8.58
CA ILE A 178 3.30 1.41 -9.27
C ILE A 178 3.15 2.83 -9.84
N LEU A 179 3.51 3.84 -9.06
CA LEU A 179 3.41 5.24 -9.46
C LEU A 179 4.35 5.58 -10.63
N TRP A 180 5.61 5.11 -10.62
CA TRP A 180 6.55 5.30 -11.74
C TRP A 180 6.08 4.60 -13.01
N LEU A 181 5.48 3.42 -12.90
CA LEU A 181 4.87 2.73 -14.05
C LEU A 181 3.68 3.50 -14.63
N ALA A 182 3.01 4.31 -13.81
CA ALA A 182 1.90 5.16 -14.21
C ALA A 182 2.32 6.62 -14.53
N GLU A 183 3.62 6.90 -14.67
CA GLU A 183 4.13 8.25 -14.95
C GLU A 183 3.55 8.79 -16.27
N PRO A 184 2.89 9.96 -16.27
CA PRO A 184 2.33 10.54 -17.48
C PRO A 184 3.42 10.82 -18.52
N CYS A 185 3.19 10.38 -19.75
CA CYS A 185 4.13 10.60 -20.85
C CYS A 185 3.70 11.86 -21.64
N PRO A 186 4.63 12.77 -21.97
CA PRO A 186 4.33 13.82 -22.93
C PRO A 186 3.95 13.18 -24.27
N SER A 187 2.87 13.68 -24.89
CA SER A 187 2.31 13.12 -26.13
C SER A 187 3.20 13.28 -27.36
N LEU A 188 4.29 14.05 -27.25
CA LEU A 188 5.23 14.33 -28.34
C LEU A 188 6.67 14.18 -27.85
N ILE A 189 7.18 12.95 -27.83
CA ILE A 189 8.61 12.67 -27.61
C ILE A 189 9.19 11.91 -28.81
N ASN A 190 10.43 12.22 -29.17
CA ASN A 190 11.12 11.51 -30.24
C ASN A 190 11.67 10.15 -29.76
N THR A 191 12.14 9.30 -30.68
CA THR A 191 12.62 7.95 -30.37
C THR A 191 13.77 7.93 -29.35
N LEU A 192 14.71 8.88 -29.42
CA LEU A 192 15.83 8.96 -28.47
C LEU A 192 15.33 9.31 -27.05
N GLN A 193 14.45 10.30 -26.95
CA GLN A 193 13.84 10.71 -25.67
C GLN A 193 13.01 9.57 -25.06
N HIS A 194 12.34 8.77 -25.89
CA HIS A 194 11.61 7.59 -25.43
C HIS A 194 12.56 6.52 -24.86
N ILE A 195 13.69 6.26 -25.51
CA ILE A 195 14.72 5.31 -25.02
C ILE A 195 15.34 5.81 -23.71
N GLU A 196 15.70 7.09 -23.62
CA GLU A 196 16.24 7.69 -22.39
C GLU A 196 15.26 7.59 -21.23
N ARG A 197 13.96 7.82 -21.50
CA ARG A 197 12.91 7.66 -20.50
C ARG A 197 12.77 6.23 -20.02
N ILE A 198 12.78 5.24 -20.93
CA ILE A 198 12.73 3.81 -20.55
C ILE A 198 13.93 3.48 -19.65
N ASN A 199 15.15 3.86 -20.04
CA ASN A 199 16.35 3.59 -19.26
C ASN A 199 16.29 4.24 -17.86
N SER A 200 15.77 5.48 -17.79
CA SER A 200 15.54 6.18 -16.53
C SER A 200 14.52 5.47 -15.64
N LEU A 201 13.42 5.00 -16.24
CA LEU A 201 12.39 4.22 -15.56
C LEU A 201 12.96 2.90 -15.04
N GLU A 202 13.68 2.15 -15.86
CA GLU A 202 14.34 0.90 -15.46
C GLU A 202 15.31 1.11 -14.29
N SER A 203 16.12 2.18 -14.32
CA SER A 203 17.04 2.51 -13.23
C SER A 203 16.29 2.80 -11.91
N LYS A 204 15.20 3.55 -11.97
CA LYS A 204 14.34 3.84 -10.80
C LYS A 204 13.67 2.58 -10.28
N LEU A 205 13.09 1.77 -11.17
CA LEU A 205 12.46 0.50 -10.82
C LEU A 205 13.46 -0.47 -10.18
N ALA A 206 14.67 -0.57 -10.72
CA ALA A 206 15.73 -1.42 -10.18
C ALA A 206 16.12 -0.99 -8.76
N HIS A 207 16.19 0.32 -8.49
CA HIS A 207 16.45 0.84 -7.15
C HIS A 207 15.37 0.37 -6.16
N HIS A 208 14.09 0.58 -6.46
CA HIS A 208 13.01 0.19 -5.55
C HIS A 208 12.85 -1.34 -5.45
N ALA A 209 13.05 -2.09 -6.54
CA ALA A 209 12.94 -3.54 -6.55
C ALA A 209 14.06 -4.22 -5.74
N THR A 210 15.27 -3.67 -5.78
CA THR A 210 16.42 -4.19 -5.03
C THR A 210 16.18 -4.11 -3.52
N ILE A 211 15.49 -3.09 -3.04
CA ILE A 211 15.15 -2.96 -1.62
C ILE A 211 14.05 -3.97 -1.22
N LEU A 212 13.08 -4.22 -2.11
CA LEU A 212 11.98 -5.18 -1.87
C LEU A 212 12.44 -6.64 -1.84
N SER A 213 13.40 -7.01 -2.67
CA SER A 213 13.86 -8.41 -2.80
C SER A 213 14.63 -8.93 -1.58
N VAL A 214 14.93 -8.06 -0.60
CA VAL A 214 15.72 -8.43 0.58
C VAL A 214 14.88 -8.98 1.74
N GLY A 215 13.56 -8.78 1.75
CA GLY A 215 12.67 -9.24 2.83
C GLY A 215 12.32 -10.74 2.82
N ARG A 216 12.99 -11.57 2.00
CA ARG A 216 12.78 -13.02 1.94
C ARG A 216 14.07 -13.74 2.37
N GLY A 217 14.25 -13.87 3.68
CA GLY A 217 15.28 -14.71 4.30
C GLY A 217 14.72 -15.33 5.56
#